data_AF-A0ABD7MLE1-F1
#
_entry.id   AF-A0ABD7MLE1-F1
#
_cell.length_a   1.000
_cell.length_b   1.000
_cell.length_c   1.000
_cell.angle_alpha   90.00
_cell.angle_beta   90.00
_cell.angle_gamma   90.00
#
_symmetry.space_group_name_H-M   'P 1'
#
loop_
_entity.id
_entity.type
_entity.pdbx_description
1 polymer ?
#
loop_
_entity_poly.entity_id
_entity_poly.type
_entity_poly.pdbx_seq_one_letter_code
_entity_poly.pdbx_strand_id
1 'polypeptide(L)'
;MLAMSDARRAAIIRRWLAGQNAPMPSRDALVRIWQEVALAREDASPCLRFGAFEIRRYQSQLWWIKSVTGQSETIVPWQTWLQPLELPAGLGSVQLTAGGDIRPPRADEAVSVRFKALGLLHIVGRNGGRKLKKIWQELGVPPWLRDTTPLLFYGETLIAAAGVFVTQEGVAEGENGVSFVWQKTLS
;
A
#
# COMPACT_ATOMS: atom_id res chain seq x y z
N MET A 1 9.29 -24.58 -5.90
CA MET A 1 9.91 -24.24 -7.21
C MET A 1 11.44 -24.30 -7.21
N LEU A 2 12.14 -24.15 -6.08
CA LEU A 2 13.61 -24.09 -6.06
C LEU A 2 14.30 -25.37 -6.59
N ALA A 3 13.72 -26.55 -6.36
CA ALA A 3 14.24 -27.85 -6.82
C ALA A 3 13.85 -28.23 -8.28
N MET A 4 13.22 -27.33 -9.04
CA MET A 4 12.78 -27.61 -10.42
C MET A 4 13.83 -27.19 -11.45
N SER A 5 13.86 -27.86 -12.60
CA SER A 5 14.70 -27.45 -13.75
C SER A 5 14.27 -26.09 -14.30
N ASP A 6 15.20 -25.38 -14.95
CA ASP A 6 14.93 -24.06 -15.55
C ASP A 6 13.77 -24.07 -16.53
N ALA A 7 13.68 -25.11 -17.38
CA ALA A 7 12.58 -25.26 -18.34
C ALA A 7 11.22 -25.37 -17.63
N ARG A 8 11.15 -26.13 -16.53
CA ARG A 8 9.92 -26.30 -15.75
C ARG A 8 9.55 -25.00 -15.03
N ARG A 9 10.52 -24.27 -14.46
CA ARG A 9 10.31 -22.96 -13.85
C ARG A 9 9.76 -21.95 -14.86
N ALA A 10 10.41 -21.83 -16.01
CA ALA A 10 10.00 -20.92 -17.08
C ALA A 10 8.57 -21.25 -17.59
N ALA A 11 8.23 -22.52 -17.76
CA ALA A 11 6.89 -22.93 -18.18
C ALA A 11 5.81 -22.57 -17.13
N ILE A 12 6.11 -22.73 -15.84
CA ILE A 12 5.21 -22.36 -14.74
C ILE A 12 5.01 -20.84 -14.70
N ILE A 13 6.11 -20.06 -14.71
CA ILE A 13 6.04 -18.59 -14.67
C ILE A 13 5.26 -18.07 -15.89
N ARG A 14 5.51 -18.62 -17.08
CA ARG A 14 4.76 -18.27 -18.30
C ARG A 14 3.26 -18.53 -18.13
N ARG A 15 2.88 -19.71 -17.64
CA ARG A 15 1.47 -20.08 -17.45
C ARG A 15 0.80 -19.23 -16.37
N TRP A 16 1.51 -18.91 -15.29
CA TRP A 16 1.04 -18.00 -14.26
C TRP A 16 0.76 -16.61 -14.84
N LEU A 17 1.70 -16.03 -15.59
CA LEU A 17 1.52 -14.73 -16.23
C LEU A 17 0.37 -14.71 -17.25
N ALA A 18 0.20 -15.79 -18.01
CA ALA A 18 -0.96 -15.93 -18.91
C ALA A 18 -2.29 -15.91 -18.15
N GLY A 19 -2.35 -16.53 -16.96
CA GLY A 19 -3.52 -16.47 -16.07
C GLY A 19 -3.81 -15.07 -15.52
N GLN A 20 -2.81 -14.19 -15.47
CA GLN A 20 -2.95 -12.77 -15.09
C GLN A 20 -3.25 -11.86 -16.30
N ASN A 21 -3.54 -12.43 -17.47
CA ASN A 21 -3.69 -11.70 -18.74
C ASN A 21 -2.48 -10.81 -19.09
N ALA A 22 -1.29 -11.16 -18.58
CA ALA A 22 -0.07 -10.42 -18.85
C ALA A 22 0.39 -10.63 -20.31
N PRO A 23 1.07 -9.64 -20.92
CA PRO A 23 1.70 -9.83 -22.23
C PRO A 23 2.69 -10.99 -22.16
N MET A 24 2.70 -11.84 -23.20
CA MET A 24 3.52 -13.05 -23.22
C MET A 24 5.01 -12.69 -23.07
N PRO A 25 5.69 -13.15 -21.99
CA PRO A 25 7.09 -12.80 -21.77
C PRO A 25 8.01 -13.55 -22.74
N SER A 26 9.10 -12.89 -23.12
CA SER A 26 10.19 -13.54 -23.88
C SER A 26 10.88 -14.62 -23.02
N ARG A 27 11.62 -15.52 -23.67
CA ARG A 27 12.41 -16.54 -22.95
C ARG A 27 13.42 -15.90 -22.00
N ASP A 28 14.06 -14.83 -22.44
CA ASP A 28 15.01 -14.06 -21.63
C ASP A 28 14.32 -13.43 -20.41
N ALA A 29 13.14 -12.81 -20.60
CA ALA A 29 12.37 -12.24 -19.49
C ALA A 29 12.04 -13.27 -18.41
N LEU A 30 11.69 -14.52 -18.78
CA LEU A 30 11.43 -15.59 -17.81
C LEU A 30 12.67 -15.96 -16.98
N VAL A 31 13.86 -15.94 -17.60
CA VAL A 31 15.13 -16.17 -16.90
C VAL A 31 15.39 -15.02 -15.92
N ARG A 32 15.22 -13.77 -16.38
CA ARG A 32 15.40 -12.58 -15.55
C ARG A 32 14.44 -12.53 -14.36
N ILE A 33 13.16 -12.87 -14.55
CA ILE A 33 12.18 -12.97 -13.44
C ILE A 33 12.72 -13.91 -12.35
N TRP A 34 13.27 -15.06 -12.74
CA TRP A 34 13.78 -16.01 -11.76
C TRP A 34 15.06 -15.51 -11.08
N GLN A 35 16.06 -15.10 -11.86
CA GLN A 35 17.38 -14.73 -11.34
C GLN A 35 17.37 -13.39 -10.58
N GLU A 36 16.71 -12.38 -11.15
CA GLU A 36 16.71 -11.00 -10.62
C GLU A 36 15.61 -10.77 -9.57
N VAL A 37 14.52 -11.55 -9.58
CA VAL A 37 13.38 -11.33 -8.66
C VAL A 37 13.15 -12.50 -7.73
N ALA A 38 12.96 -13.71 -8.25
CA ALA A 38 12.62 -14.86 -7.41
C ALA A 38 13.78 -15.29 -6.48
N LEU A 39 15.03 -15.17 -6.94
CA LEU A 39 16.22 -15.49 -6.13
C LEU A 39 16.76 -14.30 -5.34
N ALA A 40 16.41 -13.07 -5.73
CA ALA A 40 16.85 -11.87 -5.01
C ALA A 40 16.33 -11.84 -3.58
N ARG A 41 17.13 -11.30 -2.67
CA ARG A 41 16.74 -11.13 -1.26
C ARG A 41 15.55 -10.18 -1.16
N GLU A 42 14.63 -10.44 -0.24
CA GLU A 42 13.41 -9.62 -0.09
C GLU A 42 13.70 -8.20 0.40
N ASP A 43 14.78 -8.01 1.16
CA ASP A 43 15.24 -6.70 1.63
C ASP A 43 15.72 -5.77 0.51
N ALA A 44 16.13 -6.33 -0.64
CA ALA A 44 16.55 -5.59 -1.82
C ALA A 44 15.37 -5.00 -2.63
N SER A 45 14.12 -5.29 -2.26
CA SER A 45 12.91 -4.86 -2.98
C SER A 45 13.00 -5.12 -4.50
N PRO A 46 13.27 -6.36 -4.93
CA PRO A 46 13.53 -6.64 -6.34
C PRO A 46 12.28 -6.35 -7.19
N CYS A 47 12.51 -5.69 -8.32
CA CYS A 47 11.47 -5.25 -9.24
C CYS A 47 11.94 -5.42 -10.68
N LEU A 48 11.12 -6.09 -11.49
CA LEU A 48 11.30 -6.19 -12.94
C LEU A 48 10.08 -5.59 -13.64
N ARG A 49 10.28 -4.50 -14.39
CA ARG A 49 9.20 -3.76 -15.03
C ARG A 49 8.85 -4.32 -16.42
N PHE A 50 7.55 -4.43 -16.68
CA PHE A 50 6.92 -4.87 -17.94
C PHE A 50 5.91 -3.82 -18.40
N GLY A 51 6.40 -2.74 -19.01
CA GLY A 51 5.55 -1.61 -19.43
C GLY A 51 4.84 -0.97 -18.24
N ALA A 52 3.50 -1.03 -18.22
CA ALA A 52 2.66 -0.53 -17.14
C ALA A 52 2.57 -1.48 -15.93
N PHE A 53 3.17 -2.66 -16.00
CA PHE A 53 3.17 -3.65 -14.93
C PHE A 53 4.58 -3.91 -14.41
N GLU A 54 4.68 -4.57 -13.28
CA GLU A 54 5.93 -4.98 -12.68
C GLU A 54 5.78 -6.30 -11.93
N ILE A 55 6.87 -7.07 -11.90
CA ILE A 55 7.00 -8.28 -11.11
C ILE A 55 7.87 -7.99 -9.91
N ARG A 56 7.36 -8.28 -8.72
CA ARG A 56 8.07 -8.09 -7.45
C ARG A 56 8.06 -9.36 -6.60
N ARG A 57 9.02 -9.47 -5.69
CA ARG A 57 9.05 -10.53 -4.67
C ARG A 57 8.61 -9.97 -3.31
N TYR A 58 7.69 -10.67 -2.65
CA TYR A 58 7.30 -10.35 -1.27
C TYR A 58 6.75 -11.60 -0.57
N GLN A 59 7.17 -11.85 0.68
CA GLN A 59 6.78 -13.03 1.46
C GLN A 59 6.97 -14.34 0.67
N SER A 60 8.13 -14.46 0.03
CA SER A 60 8.56 -15.60 -0.79
C SER A 60 7.62 -15.96 -1.94
N GLN A 61 6.86 -14.98 -2.42
CA GLN A 61 5.95 -15.09 -3.56
C GLN A 61 6.27 -14.04 -4.63
N LEU A 62 5.96 -14.36 -5.87
CA LEU A 62 6.00 -13.43 -7.00
C LEU A 62 4.64 -12.76 -7.17
N TRP A 63 4.67 -11.45 -7.37
CA TRP A 63 3.49 -10.62 -7.56
C TRP A 63 3.55 -9.97 -8.93
N TRP A 64 2.47 -10.08 -9.69
CA TRP A 64 2.24 -9.32 -10.92
C TRP A 64 1.29 -8.18 -10.59
N ILE A 65 1.80 -6.94 -10.65
CA ILE A 65 1.04 -5.75 -10.23
C ILE A 65 1.16 -4.65 -11.28
N LYS A 66 0.15 -3.79 -11.34
CA LYS A 66 0.22 -2.53 -12.08
C LYS A 66 1.22 -1.61 -11.38
N SER A 67 2.17 -1.08 -12.13
CA SER A 67 3.16 -0.15 -11.62
C SER A 67 2.47 1.17 -11.26
N VAL A 68 2.64 1.60 -10.02
CA VAL A 68 2.14 2.89 -9.53
C VAL A 68 3.31 3.71 -9.00
N THR A 69 3.35 4.99 -9.35
CA THR A 69 4.38 5.91 -8.86
C THR A 69 4.13 6.22 -7.40
N GLY A 70 5.16 6.04 -6.56
CA GLY A 70 5.11 6.35 -5.14
C GLY A 70 4.71 7.81 -4.88
N GLN A 71 3.94 8.03 -3.81
CA GLN A 71 3.38 9.34 -3.45
C GLN A 71 3.95 9.89 -2.14
N SER A 72 5.12 9.40 -1.70
CA SER A 72 5.67 9.67 -0.37
C SER A 72 5.88 11.15 -0.02
N GLU A 73 6.05 12.02 -1.03
CA GLU A 73 6.22 13.47 -0.86
C GLU A 73 4.93 14.26 -1.20
N THR A 74 3.86 13.56 -1.57
CA THR A 74 2.58 14.18 -1.92
C THR A 74 1.75 14.44 -0.68
N ILE A 75 1.25 15.67 -0.57
CA ILE A 75 0.27 16.09 0.45
C ILE A 75 -0.95 16.60 -0.30
N VAL A 76 -2.11 16.01 -0.01
CA VAL A 76 -3.39 16.40 -0.62
C VAL A 76 -4.26 17.05 0.47
N PRO A 77 -4.40 18.38 0.48
CA PRO A 77 -5.30 19.06 1.42
C PRO A 77 -6.75 18.62 1.19
N TRP A 78 -7.49 18.41 2.29
CA TRP A 78 -8.89 18.00 2.24
C TRP A 78 -9.77 19.03 2.95
N GLN A 79 -10.01 20.15 2.25
CA GLN A 79 -10.75 21.28 2.81
C GLN A 79 -12.20 20.90 3.17
N THR A 80 -12.86 20.14 2.30
CA THR A 80 -14.23 19.66 2.49
C THR A 80 -14.23 18.17 2.75
N TRP A 81 -13.84 17.74 3.95
CA TRP A 81 -13.76 16.33 4.35
C TRP A 81 -15.10 15.58 4.39
N LEU A 82 -16.21 16.31 4.28
CA LEU A 82 -17.56 15.77 4.08
C LEU A 82 -17.81 15.26 2.65
N GLN A 83 -16.95 15.61 1.69
CA GLN A 83 -17.01 15.15 0.31
C GLN A 83 -15.84 14.21 0.02
N PRO A 84 -16.00 13.23 -0.88
CA PRO A 84 -14.89 12.39 -1.30
C PRO A 84 -13.72 13.21 -1.85
N LEU A 85 -12.49 12.81 -1.53
CA LEU A 85 -11.26 13.37 -2.06
C LEU A 85 -10.65 12.42 -3.09
N GLU A 86 -10.45 12.94 -4.29
CA GLU A 86 -9.70 12.25 -5.34
C GLU A 86 -8.20 12.23 -5.02
N LEU A 87 -7.59 11.06 -5.17
CA LEU A 87 -6.18 10.82 -4.91
C LEU A 87 -5.35 10.90 -6.19
N PRO A 88 -4.05 11.27 -6.08
CA PRO A 88 -3.15 11.34 -7.21
C PRO A 88 -2.90 9.96 -7.85
N ALA A 89 -2.32 9.98 -9.05
CA ALA A 89 -1.80 8.79 -9.75
C ALA A 89 -2.83 7.65 -9.95
N GLY A 90 -4.13 7.98 -9.99
CA GLY A 90 -5.19 6.99 -10.17
C GLY A 90 -5.33 6.03 -8.98
N LEU A 91 -4.98 6.48 -7.77
CA LEU A 91 -5.18 5.69 -6.55
C LEU A 91 -6.66 5.57 -6.15
N GLY A 92 -7.55 6.28 -6.85
CA GLY A 92 -8.99 6.34 -6.55
C GLY A 92 -9.33 7.48 -5.63
N SER A 93 -10.35 7.30 -4.79
CA SER A 93 -10.85 8.33 -3.89
C SER A 93 -10.93 7.82 -2.45
N VAL A 94 -10.93 8.76 -1.52
CA VAL A 94 -11.17 8.47 -0.10
C VAL A 94 -12.32 9.30 0.42
N GLN A 95 -13.00 8.78 1.44
CA GLN A 95 -14.09 9.48 2.12
C GLN A 95 -14.13 9.13 3.61
N LEU A 96 -14.62 10.06 4.41
CA LEU A 96 -15.02 9.80 5.79
C LEU A 96 -16.52 9.54 5.83
N THR A 97 -16.91 8.34 6.27
CA THR A 97 -18.32 7.97 6.46
C THR A 97 -18.66 7.90 7.93
N ALA A 98 -19.91 8.20 8.29
CA ALA A 98 -20.38 8.01 9.66
C ALA A 98 -20.30 6.53 10.08
N GLY A 99 -19.96 6.30 11.35
CA GLY A 99 -19.75 4.98 11.91
C GLY A 99 -18.32 4.49 11.70
N GLY A 100 -17.65 4.11 12.79
CA GLY A 100 -16.28 3.61 12.80
C GLY A 100 -15.55 4.02 14.08
N ASP A 101 -14.29 3.61 14.20
CA ASP A 101 -13.50 3.82 15.43
C ASP A 101 -12.59 5.06 15.34
N ILE A 102 -12.70 5.86 14.27
CA ILE A 102 -11.85 7.05 14.08
C ILE A 102 -12.59 8.29 14.59
N ARG A 103 -11.94 9.15 15.35
CA ARG A 103 -12.54 10.43 15.76
C ARG A 103 -12.78 11.34 14.55
N PRO A 104 -13.90 12.08 14.50
CA PRO A 104 -14.05 13.14 13.50
C PRO A 104 -12.97 14.23 13.69
N PRO A 105 -12.61 14.95 12.62
CA PRO A 105 -11.72 16.11 12.73
C PRO A 105 -12.41 17.22 13.53
N ARG A 106 -11.62 17.97 14.31
CA ARG A 106 -12.11 19.18 14.99
C ARG A 106 -12.24 20.33 13.98
N ALA A 107 -13.06 21.32 14.29
CA ALA A 107 -13.33 22.45 13.39
C ALA A 107 -12.08 23.28 13.05
N ASP A 108 -11.07 23.27 13.91
CA ASP A 108 -9.80 23.96 13.78
C ASP A 108 -8.67 23.10 13.16
N GLU A 109 -8.91 21.80 12.97
CA GLU A 109 -7.92 20.89 12.42
C GLU A 109 -7.97 20.87 10.88
N ALA A 110 -6.84 21.19 10.24
CA ALA A 110 -6.70 21.03 8.81
C ALA A 110 -6.60 19.55 8.44
N VAL A 111 -7.57 19.03 7.69
CA VAL A 111 -7.56 17.63 7.23
C VAL A 111 -6.70 17.51 5.96
N SER A 112 -5.86 16.48 5.89
CA SER A 112 -5.09 16.16 4.70
C SER A 112 -4.88 14.66 4.54
N VAL A 113 -4.60 14.24 3.30
CA VAL A 113 -4.12 12.90 2.99
C VAL A 113 -2.65 12.98 2.60
N ARG A 114 -1.84 12.12 3.20
CA ARG A 114 -0.41 11.98 2.91
C ARG A 114 -0.08 10.50 2.69
N PHE A 115 1.16 10.20 2.32
CA PHE A 115 1.63 8.82 2.09
C PHE A 115 2.92 8.50 2.85
N LYS A 116 3.25 9.36 3.81
CA LYS A 116 4.43 9.25 4.67
C LYS A 116 4.08 9.85 6.03
N ALA A 117 4.62 9.24 7.07
CA ALA A 117 4.56 9.75 8.43
C ALA A 117 5.94 9.62 9.07
N LEU A 118 6.30 10.63 9.86
CA LEU A 118 7.57 10.70 10.58
C LEU A 118 7.33 10.43 12.07
N GLY A 119 8.42 10.19 12.81
CA GLY A 119 8.36 9.96 14.24
C GLY A 119 7.95 8.54 14.65
N LEU A 120 7.64 8.40 15.94
CA LEU A 120 7.14 7.17 16.53
C LEU A 120 5.61 7.23 16.55
N LEU A 121 4.98 6.18 16.03
CA LEU A 121 3.55 6.06 15.93
C LEU A 121 3.05 4.99 16.90
N HIS A 122 1.94 5.29 17.55
CA HIS A 122 1.24 4.38 18.47
C HIS A 122 -0.06 3.95 17.81
N ILE A 123 -0.20 2.66 17.52
CA ILE A 123 -1.41 2.10 16.88
C ILE A 123 -2.25 1.32 17.88
N VAL A 124 -3.56 1.25 17.62
CA VAL A 124 -4.49 0.45 18.42
C VAL A 124 -4.11 -1.03 18.36
N GLY A 125 -4.32 -1.75 19.46
CA GLY A 125 -4.02 -3.18 19.55
C GLY A 125 -2.54 -3.52 19.72
N ARG A 126 -1.67 -2.52 19.91
CA ARG A 126 -0.23 -2.71 20.09
C ARG A 126 0.33 -1.83 21.20
N ASN A 127 1.22 -2.40 22.01
CA ASN A 127 1.98 -1.65 23.00
C ASN A 127 3.28 -1.07 22.41
N GLY A 128 3.57 0.20 22.73
CA GLY A 128 4.79 0.91 22.36
C GLY A 128 4.79 1.54 20.95
N GLY A 129 5.56 2.63 20.82
CA GLY A 129 5.71 3.38 19.57
C GLY A 129 6.72 2.76 18.61
N ARG A 130 6.42 2.81 17.31
CA ARG A 130 7.33 2.41 16.23
C ARG A 130 7.28 3.36 15.03
N LYS A 131 8.36 3.39 14.26
CA LYS A 131 8.38 4.05 12.95
C LYS A 131 7.42 3.36 11.98
N LEU A 132 6.79 4.13 11.10
CA LEU A 132 5.82 3.64 10.10
C LEU A 132 6.33 2.43 9.30
N LYS A 133 7.60 2.45 8.85
CA LYS A 133 8.21 1.32 8.13
C LYS A 133 8.11 -0.01 8.89
N LYS A 134 8.28 0.03 10.22
CA LYS A 134 8.21 -1.17 11.06
C LYS A 134 6.77 -1.65 11.23
N ILE A 135 5.83 -0.72 11.38
CA ILE A 135 4.38 -1.02 11.41
C ILE A 135 3.95 -1.70 10.11
N TRP A 136 4.35 -1.15 8.95
CA TRP A 136 4.08 -1.78 7.66
C TRP A 136 4.61 -3.20 7.53
N GLN A 137 5.81 -3.48 8.03
CA GLN A 137 6.39 -4.82 7.99
C GLN A 137 5.61 -5.80 8.87
N GLU A 138 5.25 -5.40 10.09
CA GLU A 138 4.54 -6.26 11.05
C GLU A 138 3.10 -6.54 10.63
N LEU A 139 2.43 -5.56 10.01
CA LEU A 139 1.09 -5.73 9.42
C LEU A 139 1.14 -6.39 8.03
N GLY A 140 2.31 -6.81 7.57
CA GLY A 140 2.44 -7.52 6.30
C GLY A 140 2.14 -6.68 5.07
N VAL A 141 2.19 -5.33 5.15
CA VAL A 141 1.94 -4.44 4.02
C VAL A 141 3.06 -4.55 2.98
N PRO A 142 2.76 -4.93 1.72
CA PRO A 142 3.73 -5.04 0.63
C PRO A 142 4.45 -3.71 0.35
N PRO A 143 5.75 -3.71 -0.03
CA PRO A 143 6.53 -2.50 -0.25
C PRO A 143 5.91 -1.49 -1.23
N TRP A 144 5.29 -1.94 -2.32
CA TRP A 144 4.62 -1.09 -3.32
C TRP A 144 3.33 -0.42 -2.84
N LEU A 145 2.77 -0.87 -1.71
CA LEU A 145 1.63 -0.22 -1.07
C LEU A 145 2.06 0.83 -0.03
N ARG A 146 3.30 0.75 0.49
CA ARG A 146 3.71 1.56 1.67
C ARG A 146 3.78 3.06 1.42
N ASP A 147 3.98 3.46 0.17
CA ASP A 147 4.06 4.84 -0.32
C ASP A 147 2.87 5.21 -1.21
N THR A 148 1.84 4.36 -1.26
CA THR A 148 0.61 4.58 -2.03
C THR A 148 -0.66 4.34 -1.21
N THR A 149 -0.55 3.81 0.01
CA THR A 149 -1.64 3.71 0.98
C THR A 149 -1.94 5.09 1.57
N PRO A 150 -3.19 5.59 1.45
CA PRO A 150 -3.60 6.86 2.04
C PRO A 150 -3.45 6.87 3.56
N LEU A 151 -2.83 7.93 4.07
CA LEU A 151 -2.73 8.22 5.49
C LEU A 151 -3.54 9.48 5.80
N LEU A 152 -4.49 9.36 6.73
CA LEU A 152 -5.32 10.47 7.19
C LEU A 152 -4.56 11.28 8.24
N PHE A 153 -4.47 12.58 8.03
CA PHE A 153 -3.83 13.52 8.95
C PHE A 153 -4.81 14.61 9.37
N TYR A 154 -4.82 14.93 10.66
CA TYR A 154 -5.43 16.13 11.22
C TYR A 154 -4.30 17.04 11.72
N GLY A 155 -4.09 18.17 11.05
CA GLY A 155 -2.87 18.95 11.20
C GLY A 155 -1.63 18.13 10.83
N GLU A 156 -0.71 17.99 11.80
CA GLU A 156 0.51 17.17 11.68
C GLU A 156 0.39 15.78 12.32
N THR A 157 -0.76 15.47 12.93
CA THR A 157 -1.00 14.20 13.61
C THR A 157 -1.52 13.14 12.63
N LEU A 158 -0.86 11.99 12.58
CA LEU A 158 -1.36 10.82 11.86
C LEU A 158 -2.54 10.20 12.62
N ILE A 159 -3.65 9.97 11.93
CA ILE A 159 -4.88 9.45 12.51
C ILE A 159 -5.06 7.98 12.16
N ALA A 160 -4.99 7.65 10.86
CA ALA A 160 -5.22 6.29 10.38
C ALA A 160 -4.52 6.04 9.04
N ALA A 161 -4.29 4.77 8.73
CA ALA A 161 -3.95 4.28 7.41
C ALA A 161 -5.16 3.54 6.83
N ALA A 162 -5.62 3.93 5.64
CA ALA A 162 -6.84 3.40 5.04
C ALA A 162 -6.84 1.87 4.94
N GLY A 163 -7.76 1.22 5.65
CA GLY A 163 -7.89 -0.24 5.66
C GLY A 163 -6.73 -1.00 6.30
N VAL A 164 -5.83 -0.33 7.05
CA VAL A 164 -4.68 -1.00 7.68
C VAL A 164 -4.64 -0.81 9.20
N PHE A 165 -4.69 0.43 9.70
CA PHE A 165 -4.64 0.67 11.15
C PHE A 165 -5.24 2.03 11.53
N VAL A 166 -5.57 2.18 12.81
CA VAL A 166 -5.89 3.44 13.47
C VAL A 166 -4.83 3.72 14.54
N THR A 167 -4.43 4.98 14.69
CA THR A 167 -3.51 5.42 15.75
C THR A 167 -4.27 5.62 17.07
N GLN A 168 -3.56 5.59 18.21
CA GLN A 168 -4.18 5.88 19.50
C GLN A 168 -4.76 7.30 19.57
N GLU A 169 -4.11 8.28 18.93
CA GLU A 169 -4.58 9.67 18.83
C GLU A 169 -5.79 9.84 17.90
N GLY A 170 -6.06 8.84 17.07
CA GLY A 170 -7.15 8.82 16.12
C GLY A 170 -8.40 8.10 16.60
N VAL A 171 -8.39 7.45 17.77
CA VAL A 171 -9.52 6.67 18.26
C VAL A 171 -10.68 7.58 18.66
N ALA A 172 -11.90 7.19 18.29
CA ALA A 172 -13.12 7.86 18.71
C ALA A 172 -13.37 7.69 20.22
N GLU A 173 -13.70 8.80 20.89
CA GLU A 173 -14.21 8.77 22.27
C GLU A 173 -15.74 8.66 22.21
N GLY A 174 -16.28 7.44 22.27
CA GLY A 174 -17.72 7.16 22.25
C GLY A 174 -18.28 6.72 20.89
N GLU A 175 -19.60 6.83 20.71
CA GLU A 175 -20.33 6.19 19.60
C GLU A 175 -20.35 7.01 18.29
N ASN A 176 -19.77 8.22 18.26
CA ASN A 176 -19.85 9.15 17.12
C ASN A 176 -18.60 9.14 16.22
N GLY A 177 -17.96 7.98 16.06
CA GLY A 177 -16.79 7.86 15.20
C GLY A 177 -17.13 7.82 13.70
N VAL A 178 -16.08 7.96 12.89
CA VAL A 178 -16.11 7.87 11.43
C VAL A 178 -15.24 6.71 10.96
N SER A 179 -15.47 6.28 9.72
CA SER A 179 -14.62 5.31 9.02
C SER A 179 -13.91 5.98 7.86
N PHE A 180 -12.63 5.69 7.72
CA PHE A 180 -11.79 6.18 6.62
C PHE A 180 -11.74 5.14 5.50
N VAL A 181 -12.59 5.36 4.49
CA VAL A 181 -12.84 4.40 3.41
C VAL A 181 -12.04 4.79 2.18
N TRP A 182 -11.29 3.83 1.62
CA TRP A 182 -10.54 4.00 0.37
C TRP A 182 -11.19 3.21 -0.76
N GLN A 183 -11.67 3.92 -1.78
CA GLN A 183 -12.26 3.37 -2.99
C GLN A 183 -11.22 3.43 -4.11
N LYS A 184 -10.69 2.27 -4.50
CA LYS A 184 -9.70 2.20 -5.60
C LYS A 184 -10.43 2.31 -6.94
N THR A 185 -9.86 3.04 -7.88
CA THR A 185 -10.32 2.99 -9.28
C THR A 185 -10.11 1.57 -9.80
N LEU A 186 -11.20 0.88 -10.16
CA LEU A 186 -11.12 -0.41 -10.83
C LEU A 186 -10.37 -0.22 -12.16
N SER A 187 -9.30 -0.98 -12.35
CA SER A 187 -8.52 -1.04 -13.59
C SER A 187 -8.55 -2.43 -14.19
#